data_AF-A0A126NPL5-F1
#
_entry.id   AF-A0A126NPL5-F1
#
_cell.length_a   1.000
_cell.length_b   1.000
_cell.length_c   1.000
_cell.angle_alpha   90.00
_cell.angle_beta   90.00
_cell.angle_gamma   90.00
#
_symmetry.space_group_name_H-M   'P 1'
#
loop_
_entity.id
_entity.type
_entity.pdbx_description
1 polymer ?
#
loop_
_entity_poly.entity_id
_entity_poly.type
_entity_poly.pdbx_seq_one_letter_code
_entity_poly.pdbx_strand_id
1 'polypeptide(L)'
;MRRGRVRRSQHAADEVAQDFVQYSLADYARRRRGARGWLDLQPAYAFALTTHAADWPRGNVDTDGELAEHWEQARGGSRLRWEQVRDLVEDAWLALDRMPVAAVHVR
;
A
#
# COMPACT_ATOMS: atom_id res chain seq x y z
N MET A 1 -26.01 -24.61 7.48
CA MET A 1 -24.56 -24.76 7.20
C MET A 1 -24.07 -23.54 6.40
N ARG A 2 -23.30 -22.61 7.00
CA ARG A 2 -22.79 -21.36 6.35
C ARG A 2 -21.33 -21.05 6.76
N ARG A 3 -20.42 -22.03 6.71
CA ARG A 3 -18.99 -21.85 7.11
C ARG A 3 -17.99 -21.75 5.94
N GLY A 4 -18.43 -21.93 4.69
CA GLY A 4 -17.52 -21.98 3.53
C GLY A 4 -17.11 -20.62 2.94
N ARG A 5 -17.91 -19.56 3.12
CA ARG A 5 -17.71 -18.27 2.43
C ARG A 5 -16.65 -17.39 3.09
N VAL A 6 -16.68 -17.31 4.43
CA VAL A 6 -15.75 -16.47 5.21
C VAL A 6 -14.30 -16.92 5.02
N ARG A 7 -14.05 -18.24 5.03
CA ARG A 7 -12.70 -18.79 4.89
C ARG A 7 -12.08 -18.53 3.51
N ARG A 8 -12.90 -18.49 2.44
CA ARG A 8 -12.42 -18.21 1.08
C ARG A 8 -12.03 -16.74 0.92
N SER A 9 -12.85 -15.81 1.43
CA SER A 9 -12.56 -14.38 1.41
C SER A 9 -11.35 -14.01 2.28
N GLN A 10 -11.16 -14.71 3.41
CA GLN A 10 -9.96 -14.54 4.23
C GLN A 10 -8.69 -15.03 3.51
N HIS A 11 -8.70 -16.23 2.94
CA HIS A 11 -7.56 -16.78 2.21
C HIS A 11 -7.13 -15.87 1.05
N ALA A 12 -8.10 -15.32 0.35
CA ALA A 12 -7.89 -14.39 -0.74
C ALA A 12 -7.27 -13.04 -0.30
N ALA A 13 -7.71 -12.50 0.84
CA ALA A 13 -7.10 -11.30 1.41
C ALA A 13 -5.68 -11.59 1.91
N ASP A 14 -5.45 -12.79 2.47
CA ASP A 14 -4.12 -13.24 2.90
C ASP A 14 -3.16 -13.40 1.71
N GLU A 15 -3.64 -13.90 0.57
CA GLU A 15 -2.87 -14.00 -0.69
C GLU A 15 -2.45 -12.62 -1.21
N VAL A 16 -3.38 -11.66 -1.29
CA VAL A 16 -3.07 -10.27 -1.68
C VAL A 16 -2.05 -9.64 -0.74
N ALA A 17 -2.18 -9.88 0.57
CA ALA A 17 -1.22 -9.38 1.56
C ALA A 17 0.18 -9.98 1.36
N GLN A 18 0.28 -11.28 1.06
CA GLN A 18 1.55 -11.95 0.78
C GLN A 18 2.19 -11.44 -0.52
N ASP A 19 1.41 -11.33 -1.60
CA ASP A 19 1.88 -10.80 -2.89
C ASP A 19 2.36 -9.37 -2.76
N PHE A 20 1.65 -8.54 -1.99
CA PHE A 20 2.04 -7.16 -1.73
C PHE A 20 3.32 -7.04 -0.91
N VAL A 21 3.53 -7.92 0.08
CA VAL A 21 4.79 -7.99 0.84
C VAL A 21 5.94 -8.39 -0.09
N GLN A 22 5.77 -9.39 -0.95
CA GLN A 22 6.79 -9.80 -1.92
C GLN A 22 7.12 -8.66 -2.90
N TYR A 23 6.10 -7.97 -3.41
CA TYR A 23 6.27 -6.78 -4.24
C TYR A 23 7.09 -5.71 -3.52
N SER A 24 6.74 -5.39 -2.27
CA SER A 24 7.39 -4.32 -1.49
C SER A 24 8.87 -4.61 -1.26
N LEU A 25 9.23 -5.86 -0.97
CA LEU A 25 10.62 -6.28 -0.81
C LEU A 25 11.40 -6.23 -2.12
N ALA A 26 10.81 -6.69 -3.22
CA ALA A 26 11.42 -6.65 -4.54
C ALA A 26 11.62 -5.22 -5.04
N ASP A 27 10.64 -4.35 -4.82
CA ASP A 27 10.72 -2.93 -5.18
C ASP A 27 11.74 -2.17 -4.33
N TYR A 28 11.75 -2.43 -3.01
CA TYR A 28 12.80 -1.94 -2.13
C TYR A 28 14.19 -2.35 -2.61
N ALA A 29 14.40 -3.63 -2.95
CA ALA A 29 15.69 -4.10 -3.45
C ALA A 29 16.15 -3.36 -4.72
N ARG A 30 15.21 -3.01 -5.61
CA ARG A 30 15.50 -2.20 -6.81
C ARG A 30 15.88 -0.76 -6.44
N ARG A 31 15.18 -0.13 -5.48
CA ARG A 31 15.38 1.27 -5.05
C ARG A 31 16.56 1.47 -4.09
N ARG A 32 17.03 0.41 -3.44
CA ARG A 32 18.12 0.42 -2.45
C ARG A 32 19.46 0.94 -3.00
N ARG A 33 19.64 1.09 -4.32
CA ARG A 33 20.88 1.61 -4.93
C ARG A 33 21.24 3.06 -4.52
N GLY A 34 20.38 3.78 -3.78
CA GLY A 34 20.56 5.20 -3.44
C GLY A 34 20.51 5.59 -1.95
N ALA A 35 20.85 4.69 -1.01
CA ALA A 35 21.01 5.00 0.42
C ALA A 35 19.74 5.22 1.28
N ARG A 36 18.55 4.82 0.81
CA ARG A 36 17.31 4.81 1.65
C ARG A 36 17.20 3.49 2.43
N GLY A 37 17.06 3.58 3.74
CA GLY A 37 16.90 2.43 4.62
C GLY A 37 15.50 1.81 4.49
N TRP A 38 15.38 0.52 4.77
CA TRP A 38 14.06 -0.14 4.85
C TRP A 38 13.12 0.58 5.84
N LEU A 39 13.66 1.09 6.95
CA LEU A 39 12.92 1.84 7.97
C LEU A 39 12.24 3.11 7.44
N ASP A 40 12.78 3.72 6.38
CA ASP A 40 12.21 4.92 5.79
C ASP A 40 11.09 4.61 4.78
N LEU A 41 11.21 3.47 4.07
CA LEU A 41 10.31 3.08 2.99
C LEU A 41 9.18 2.13 3.44
N GLN A 42 9.40 1.34 4.48
CA GLN A 42 8.41 0.41 5.02
C GLN A 42 7.11 1.12 5.43
N PRO A 43 7.12 2.29 6.09
CA PRO A 43 5.89 3.02 6.38
C PRO A 43 5.15 3.46 5.12
N ALA A 44 5.86 3.76 4.02
CA ALA A 44 5.23 4.19 2.77
C ALA A 44 4.44 3.06 2.10
N TYR A 45 4.96 1.83 2.11
CA TYR A 45 4.20 0.66 1.62
C TYR A 45 2.98 0.36 2.50
N ALA A 46 3.12 0.45 3.82
CA ALA A 46 2.00 0.26 4.74
C ALA A 46 0.92 1.34 4.57
N PHE A 47 1.35 2.59 4.37
CA PHE A 47 0.47 3.71 4.06
C PHE A 47 -0.30 3.47 2.76
N ALA A 48 0.39 3.08 1.69
CA ALA A 48 -0.23 2.75 0.41
C ALA A 48 -1.30 1.66 0.54
N LEU A 49 -1.02 0.59 1.28
CA LEU A 49 -2.00 -0.48 1.53
C LEU A 49 -3.25 0.05 2.24
N THR A 50 -3.06 0.91 3.25
CA THR A 50 -4.15 1.44 4.08
C THR A 50 -5.04 2.40 3.30
N THR A 51 -4.43 3.32 2.55
CA THR A 51 -5.15 4.31 1.74
C THR A 51 -5.79 3.69 0.49
N HIS A 52 -5.18 2.64 -0.08
CA HIS A 52 -5.80 1.85 -1.14
C HIS A 52 -7.06 1.14 -0.65
N ALA A 53 -6.98 0.46 0.50
CA ALA A 53 -8.12 -0.25 1.09
C ALA A 53 -9.26 0.69 1.49
N ALA A 54 -8.95 1.95 1.81
CA ALA A 54 -9.92 3.00 2.10
C ALA A 54 -10.43 3.75 0.84
N ASP A 55 -10.05 3.30 -0.36
CA ASP A 55 -10.49 3.83 -1.66
C ASP A 55 -10.24 5.34 -1.80
N TRP A 56 -9.06 5.79 -1.37
CA TRP A 56 -8.68 7.20 -1.43
C TRP A 56 -8.65 7.72 -2.87
N PRO A 57 -9.13 8.96 -3.12
CA PRO A 57 -9.08 9.57 -4.45
C PRO A 57 -7.63 9.71 -4.94
N ARG A 58 -7.41 9.56 -6.25
CA ARG A 58 -6.08 9.67 -6.87
C ARG A 58 -5.95 10.92 -7.73
N GLY A 59 -4.80 11.57 -7.68
CA GLY A 59 -4.43 12.64 -8.61
C GLY A 59 -5.22 13.95 -8.50
N ASN A 60 -6.03 14.11 -7.45
CA ASN A 60 -6.66 15.39 -7.13
C ASN A 60 -5.73 16.21 -6.23
N VAL A 61 -5.56 17.50 -6.53
CA VAL A 61 -4.72 18.44 -5.77
C VAL A 61 -5.21 18.56 -4.33
N ASP A 62 -6.54 18.59 -4.11
CA ASP A 62 -7.11 18.67 -2.76
C ASP A 62 -6.80 17.42 -1.95
N THR A 63 -6.83 16.24 -2.59
CA THR A 63 -6.54 14.96 -1.94
C THR A 63 -5.05 14.76 -1.68
N ASP A 64 -4.17 15.36 -2.48
CA ASP A 64 -2.72 15.30 -2.27
C ASP A 64 -2.32 15.99 -0.96
N GLY A 65 -2.99 17.10 -0.61
CA GLY A 65 -2.80 17.79 0.66
C GLY A 65 -3.25 16.94 1.86
N GLU A 66 -4.43 16.33 1.78
CA GLU A 66 -4.94 15.44 2.83
C GLU A 66 -4.02 14.21 3.00
N LEU A 67 -3.58 13.58 1.90
CA LEU A 67 -2.64 12.47 1.95
C LEU A 67 -1.31 12.87 2.59
N ALA A 68 -0.82 14.08 2.33
CA ALA A 68 0.38 14.60 2.97
C ALA A 68 0.20 14.72 4.50
N GLU A 69 -0.92 15.27 4.96
CA GLU A 69 -1.23 15.39 6.38
C GLU A 69 -1.37 14.02 7.06
N HIS A 70 -2.01 13.06 6.39
CA HIS A 70 -2.12 11.69 6.87
C HIS A 70 -0.77 10.97 6.88
N TRP A 71 0.09 11.23 5.89
CA TRP A 71 1.44 10.70 5.84
C TRP A 71 2.26 11.17 7.05
N GLU A 72 2.19 12.44 7.42
CA GLU A 72 2.93 12.95 8.59
C GLU A 72 2.51 12.26 9.90
N GLN A 73 1.27 11.81 10.00
CA GLN A 73 0.78 11.03 11.14
C GLN A 73 1.20 9.55 11.06
N ALA A 74 1.26 8.98 9.85
CA ALA A 74 1.51 7.56 9.62
C ALA A 74 3.00 7.19 9.48
N ARG A 75 3.86 8.13 9.05
CA ARG A 75 5.29 7.90 8.75
C ARG A 75 6.11 7.43 9.95
N GLY A 76 5.64 7.73 11.17
CA GLY A 76 6.30 7.36 12.41
C GLY A 76 7.77 7.80 12.44
N GLY A 77 8.69 6.82 12.44
CA GLY A 77 10.13 7.06 12.43
C GLY A 77 10.77 7.32 11.06
N SER A 78 10.00 7.24 9.95
CA SER A 78 10.53 7.53 8.62
C SER A 78 10.94 8.98 8.49
N ARG A 79 12.09 9.23 7.88
CA ARG A 79 12.62 10.58 7.62
C ARG A 79 12.10 11.18 6.32
N LEU A 80 11.34 10.42 5.54
CA LEU A 80 10.86 10.86 4.23
C LEU A 80 9.58 11.70 4.35
N ARG A 81 9.56 12.83 3.63
CA ARG A 81 8.36 13.66 3.46
C ARG A 81 7.44 13.09 2.39
N TRP A 82 6.20 13.55 2.39
CA TRP A 82 5.19 13.15 1.41
C TRP A 82 5.70 13.24 -0.02
N GLU A 83 6.34 14.36 -0.41
CA GLU A 83 6.85 14.55 -1.77
C GLU A 83 7.90 13.51 -2.20
N GLN A 84 8.57 12.87 -1.23
CA GLN A 84 9.61 11.87 -1.50
C GLN A 84 9.06 10.45 -1.60
N VAL A 85 7.87 10.21 -1.05
CA VAL A 85 7.21 8.90 -1.03
C VAL A 85 5.97 8.83 -1.92
N ARG A 86 5.42 9.97 -2.36
CA ARG A 86 4.23 10.04 -3.20
C ARG A 86 4.32 9.12 -4.42
N ASP A 87 5.39 9.24 -5.22
CA ASP A 87 5.60 8.38 -6.39
C ASP A 87 5.66 6.89 -6.01
N LEU A 88 6.25 6.56 -4.86
CA LEU A 88 6.31 5.19 -4.36
C LEU A 88 4.93 4.68 -3.93
N VAL A 89 4.14 5.52 -3.28
CA VAL A 89 2.77 5.19 -2.85
C VAL A 89 1.88 4.98 -4.08
N GLU A 90 1.98 5.84 -5.09
CA GLU A 90 1.27 5.70 -6.36
C GLU A 90 1.68 4.42 -7.10
N ASP A 91 2.98 4.12 -7.19
CA ASP A 91 3.48 2.86 -7.77
C ASP A 91 2.96 1.63 -7.00
N ALA A 92 2.91 1.70 -5.67
CA ALA A 92 2.39 0.64 -4.82
C ALA A 92 0.88 0.43 -5.02
N TRP A 93 0.11 1.50 -5.16
CA TRP A 93 -1.30 1.41 -5.53
C TRP A 93 -1.51 0.77 -6.90
N LEU A 94 -0.71 1.12 -7.90
CA LEU A 94 -0.78 0.49 -9.22
C LEU A 94 -0.43 -1.01 -9.16
N ALA A 95 0.47 -1.41 -8.27
CA ALA A 95 0.77 -2.81 -8.04
C ALA A 95 -0.42 -3.54 -7.38
N LEU A 96 -1.05 -2.91 -6.38
CA LEU A 96 -2.26 -3.43 -5.71
C LEU A 96 -3.43 -3.59 -6.69
N ASP A 97 -3.63 -2.65 -7.61
CA ASP A 97 -4.67 -2.74 -8.64
C ASP A 97 -4.46 -3.92 -9.60
N ARG A 98 -3.20 -4.34 -9.80
CA ARG A 98 -2.83 -5.48 -10.65
C ARG A 98 -2.81 -6.80 -9.89
N MET A 99 -2.74 -6.77 -8.56
CA MET A 99 -2.87 -7.96 -7.75
C MET A 99 -4.32 -8.43 -7.85
N PRO A 100 -4.56 -9.70 -8.21
CA PRO A 100 -5.92 -10.20 -8.29
C PRO A 100 -6.53 -10.08 -6.90
N VAL A 101 -7.52 -9.18 -6.75
CA VAL A 101 -8.40 -9.19 -5.60
C VAL A 101 -9.12 -10.52 -5.66
N ALA A 102 -8.59 -11.54 -4.98
CA ALA A 102 -9.25 -12.81 -4.93
C ALA A 102 -10.62 -12.56 -4.26
N ALA A 103 -11.65 -12.52 -5.11
CA ALA A 103 -13.06 -12.36 -4.78
C ALA A 103 -13.43 -11.37 -3.65
N VAL A 104 -13.39 -10.05 -3.91
CA VAL A 104 -14.15 -9.08 -3.10
C VAL A 104 -15.08 -8.23 -3.96
N HIS A 105 -15.98 -8.89 -4.70
CA HIS A 105 -17.26 -8.30 -5.08
C HIS A 105 -18.38 -9.27 -4.67
N VAL A 106 -18.79 -9.19 -3.40
CA VAL A 106 -20.16 -9.56 -3.02
C VAL A 106 -20.94 -8.25 -3.04
N ARG A 107 -21.67 -8.02 -4.12
CA ARG A 107 -22.78 -7.08 -4.16
C ARG A 107 -24.04 -7.75 -3.61
#